data_AF-K0WYG8-F1
#
_entry.id   AF-K0WYG8-F1
#
_cell.length_a   1.000
_cell.length_b   1.000
_cell.length_c   1.000
_cell.angle_alpha   90.00
_cell.angle_beta   90.00
_cell.angle_gamma   90.00
#
_symmetry.space_group_name_H-M   'P 1'
#
loop_
_entity.id
_entity.type
_entity.pdbx_description
1 polymer ?
#
loop_
_entity_poly.entity_id
_entity_poly.type
_entity_poly.pdbx_seq_one_letter_code
_entity_poly.pdbx_strand_id
1 'polypeptide(L)'
;MVKIARILFVFFTVMMVLSSCDNGKSYADLLKEEDKAVKAFLADKIVINSIPADSVFVTLQDVGNNDTLAVPYYRLDDDGNVYMQVLDAGIQDDRFEKGNDVNIRFLRVDLKALMNGENPDPVGNTNPADYITIRFGETTLSSTTQYGTGIQYPMYFLGNECKVNLLIRAKLGFTAETSTVIPYLYTISYNKSK
;
A
#
# COMPACT_ATOMS: atom_id res chain seq x y z
N MET A 1 -3.58 57.96 46.15
CA MET A 1 -2.31 57.47 46.72
C MET A 1 -2.68 56.27 47.58
N VAL A 2 -2.29 55.03 47.36
CA VAL A 2 -1.01 54.47 46.93
C VAL A 2 -1.30 53.15 46.18
N LYS A 3 -0.77 53.01 44.96
CA LYS A 3 -0.72 51.73 44.23
C LYS A 3 0.50 50.97 44.76
N ILE A 4 0.30 49.85 45.46
CA ILE A 4 1.37 48.92 45.79
C ILE A 4 1.01 47.56 45.20
N ALA A 5 1.92 47.11 44.34
CA ALA A 5 1.97 45.83 43.67
C ALA A 5 2.08 44.66 44.65
N ARG A 6 1.59 43.47 44.26
CA ARG A 6 2.40 42.23 44.16
C ARG A 6 1.56 40.98 43.84
N ILE A 7 2.05 40.23 42.84
CA ILE A 7 2.05 38.75 42.69
C ILE A 7 0.75 38.13 42.13
N LEU A 8 0.64 37.86 40.83
CA LEU A 8 1.08 36.65 40.09
C LEU A 8 0.55 35.32 40.66
N PHE A 9 -0.52 34.79 40.08
CA PHE A 9 -0.56 33.37 39.66
C PHE A 9 -1.62 33.18 38.56
N VAL A 10 -1.15 33.08 37.33
CA VAL A 10 -1.94 32.78 36.14
C VAL A 10 -2.24 31.27 36.16
N PHE A 11 -3.49 30.87 36.39
CA PHE A 11 -3.95 29.51 36.14
C PHE A 11 -4.21 29.34 34.64
N PHE A 12 -3.14 29.08 33.88
CA PHE A 12 -3.22 28.60 32.50
C PHE A 12 -3.02 27.08 32.55
N THR A 13 -4.09 26.34 32.84
CA THR A 13 -4.07 24.88 32.79
C THR A 13 -4.10 24.47 31.32
N VAL A 14 -2.93 24.44 30.69
CA VAL A 14 -2.72 23.78 29.40
C VAL A 14 -3.02 22.30 29.60
N MET A 15 -4.18 21.83 29.15
CA MET A 15 -4.33 20.42 28.78
C MET A 15 -3.39 20.18 27.60
N MET A 16 -2.15 19.78 27.88
CA MET A 16 -1.38 19.04 26.90
C MET A 16 -2.08 17.70 26.74
N VAL A 17 -2.88 17.58 25.68
CA VAL A 17 -3.21 16.28 25.11
C VAL A 17 -1.89 15.72 24.61
N LEU A 18 -1.19 15.00 25.48
CA LEU A 18 -0.08 14.16 25.07
C LEU A 18 -0.71 13.05 24.24
N SER A 19 -0.75 13.22 22.92
CA SER A 19 -0.75 12.05 22.02
C SER A 19 0.52 11.29 22.35
N SER A 20 0.38 10.28 23.20
CA SER A 20 1.40 9.26 23.41
C SER A 20 1.51 8.48 22.10
N CYS A 21 2.22 9.04 21.13
CA CYS A 21 2.85 8.23 20.09
C CYS A 21 3.70 7.20 20.85
N ASP A 22 3.39 5.92 20.64
CA ASP A 22 4.00 4.80 21.33
C ASP A 22 5.47 4.65 20.86
N ASN A 23 6.32 5.58 21.30
CA ASN A 23 7.68 5.81 20.82
C ASN A 23 8.70 4.83 21.44
N GLY A 24 8.23 3.70 21.99
CA GLY A 24 9.05 2.69 22.66
C GLY A 24 9.10 1.33 21.98
N LYS A 25 8.41 1.13 20.84
CA LYS A 25 8.35 -0.17 20.18
C LYS A 25 9.69 -0.57 19.57
N SER A 26 10.10 -1.81 19.79
CA SER A 26 11.25 -2.37 19.09
C SER A 26 10.90 -2.66 17.62
N TYR A 27 11.90 -2.74 16.75
CA TYR A 27 11.68 -3.15 15.36
C TYR A 27 10.99 -4.53 15.25
N ALA A 28 11.29 -5.45 16.17
CA ALA A 28 10.64 -6.76 16.23
C ALA A 28 9.15 -6.65 16.59
N ASP A 29 8.77 -5.69 17.43
CA ASP A 29 7.36 -5.45 17.76
C ASP A 29 6.62 -4.84 16.57
N LEU A 30 7.25 -3.92 15.84
CA LEU A 30 6.69 -3.35 14.61
C LEU A 30 6.43 -4.40 13.52
N LEU A 31 7.33 -5.38 13.38
CA LEU A 31 7.16 -6.54 12.49
C LEU A 31 6.01 -7.46 12.92
N LYS A 32 5.87 -7.72 14.23
CA LYS A 32 4.71 -8.48 14.74
C LYS A 32 3.40 -7.77 14.47
N GLU A 33 3.37 -6.45 14.58
CA GLU A 33 2.18 -5.64 14.28
C GLU A 33 1.84 -5.64 12.80
N GLU A 34 2.85 -5.55 11.91
CA GLU A 34 2.64 -5.72 10.48
C GLU A 34 2.03 -7.09 10.20
N ASP A 35 2.60 -8.16 10.74
CA ASP A 35 2.11 -9.51 10.52
C ASP A 35 0.68 -9.71 11.04
N LYS A 36 0.37 -9.14 12.21
CA LYS A 36 -0.99 -9.14 12.77
C LYS A 36 -1.97 -8.41 11.83
N ALA A 37 -1.61 -7.22 11.35
CA ALA A 37 -2.48 -6.43 10.47
C ALA A 37 -2.73 -7.16 9.13
N VAL A 38 -1.68 -7.71 8.50
CA VAL A 38 -1.81 -8.47 7.25
C VAL A 38 -2.69 -9.70 7.44
N LYS A 39 -2.46 -10.49 8.51
CA LYS A 39 -3.29 -11.66 8.81
C LYS A 39 -4.74 -11.29 9.08
N ALA A 40 -4.99 -10.24 9.85
CA ALA A 40 -6.34 -9.78 10.15
C ALA A 40 -7.07 -9.30 8.90
N PHE A 41 -6.40 -8.58 8.00
CA PHE A 41 -6.99 -8.14 6.73
C PHE A 41 -7.39 -9.32 5.83
N LEU A 42 -6.51 -10.32 5.74
CA LEU A 42 -6.71 -11.47 4.87
C LEU A 42 -7.65 -12.54 5.45
N ALA A 43 -7.97 -12.49 6.75
CA ALA A 43 -8.76 -13.52 7.44
C ALA A 43 -10.14 -13.77 6.82
N ASP A 44 -10.80 -12.69 6.35
CA ASP A 44 -12.14 -12.75 5.75
C ASP A 44 -12.07 -12.67 4.20
N LYS A 45 -10.93 -13.02 3.61
CA LYS A 45 -10.71 -12.99 2.16
C LYS A 45 -10.41 -14.39 1.64
N ILE A 46 -10.74 -14.62 0.36
CA ILE A 46 -10.23 -15.79 -0.35
C ILE A 46 -8.75 -15.53 -0.64
N VAL A 47 -7.86 -16.36 -0.10
CA VAL A 47 -6.42 -16.24 -0.32
C VAL A 47 -5.88 -17.47 -1.05
N ILE A 48 -5.21 -17.23 -2.16
CA ILE A 48 -4.50 -18.25 -2.93
C ILE A 48 -3.00 -18.01 -2.75
N ASN A 49 -2.31 -18.96 -2.11
CA ASN A 49 -0.91 -18.80 -1.69
C ASN A 49 0.13 -19.00 -2.81
N SER A 50 -0.32 -19.02 -4.07
CA SER A 50 0.50 -19.24 -5.25
C SER A 50 -0.10 -18.55 -6.47
N ILE A 51 0.73 -18.33 -7.48
CA ILE A 51 0.30 -17.85 -8.78
C ILE A 51 -0.30 -19.03 -9.58
N PRO A 52 -1.44 -18.85 -10.28
CA PRO A 52 -1.98 -19.87 -11.16
C PRO A 52 -0.96 -20.31 -12.22
N ALA A 53 -0.88 -21.61 -12.51
CA ALA A 53 0.13 -22.17 -13.41
C ALA A 53 -0.01 -21.65 -14.86
N ASP A 54 -1.23 -21.33 -15.28
CA ASP A 54 -1.57 -20.71 -16.56
C ASP A 54 -1.53 -19.18 -16.52
N SER A 55 -1.25 -18.58 -15.37
CA SER A 55 -1.34 -17.13 -15.11
C SER A 55 -2.72 -16.53 -15.41
N VAL A 56 -3.79 -17.35 -15.36
CA VAL A 56 -5.16 -16.87 -15.50
C VAL A 56 -5.72 -16.57 -14.11
N PHE A 57 -5.97 -15.29 -13.84
CA PHE A 57 -6.49 -14.82 -12.56
C PHE A 57 -8.00 -14.63 -12.66
N VAL A 58 -8.72 -15.01 -11.61
CA VAL A 58 -10.09 -14.52 -11.39
C VAL A 58 -10.03 -13.02 -11.14
N THR A 59 -10.75 -12.26 -11.96
CA THR A 59 -10.83 -10.80 -11.88
C THR A 59 -12.19 -10.34 -11.33
N LEU A 60 -12.31 -9.05 -11.01
CA LEU A 60 -13.60 -8.45 -10.65
C LEU A 60 -14.62 -8.53 -11.79
N GLN A 61 -14.17 -8.56 -13.05
CA GLN A 61 -15.04 -8.65 -14.22
C GLN A 61 -15.66 -10.06 -14.37
N ASP A 62 -15.02 -11.08 -13.79
CA ASP A 62 -15.48 -12.47 -13.85
C ASP A 62 -16.55 -12.79 -12.77
N VAL A 63 -16.65 -11.94 -11.73
CA VAL A 63 -17.57 -12.15 -10.61
C VAL A 63 -18.84 -11.30 -10.76
N GLY A 64 -19.98 -11.87 -10.40
CA GLY A 64 -21.26 -11.16 -10.44
C GLY A 64 -21.30 -9.96 -9.48
N ASN A 65 -22.05 -8.92 -9.88
CA ASN A 65 -22.33 -7.73 -9.06
C ASN A 65 -21.11 -6.90 -8.62
N ASN A 66 -19.93 -7.08 -9.25
CA ASN A 66 -18.68 -6.42 -8.83
C ASN A 66 -18.37 -6.65 -7.34
N ASP A 67 -18.67 -7.84 -6.83
CA ASP A 67 -18.38 -8.20 -5.45
C ASP A 67 -16.88 -8.49 -5.27
N THR A 68 -16.15 -7.51 -4.74
CA THR A 68 -14.71 -7.66 -4.47
C THR A 68 -14.40 -8.72 -3.41
N LEU A 69 -15.38 -9.19 -2.62
CA LEU A 69 -15.16 -10.29 -1.66
C LEU A 69 -15.07 -11.65 -2.36
N ALA A 70 -15.64 -11.77 -3.57
CA ALA A 70 -15.58 -12.98 -4.38
C ALA A 70 -14.27 -13.12 -5.19
N VAL A 71 -13.47 -12.06 -5.27
CA VAL A 71 -12.20 -12.06 -6.02
C VAL A 71 -11.03 -12.42 -5.08
N PRO A 72 -10.22 -13.45 -5.37
CA PRO A 72 -9.12 -13.86 -4.50
C PRO A 72 -7.99 -12.83 -4.41
N TYR A 73 -7.30 -12.83 -3.26
CA TYR A 73 -5.94 -12.30 -3.13
C TYR A 73 -4.92 -13.41 -3.41
N TYR A 74 -4.08 -13.21 -4.41
CA TYR A 74 -2.99 -14.11 -4.78
C TYR A 74 -1.69 -13.65 -4.14
N ARG A 75 -1.00 -14.55 -3.43
CA ARG A 75 0.34 -14.31 -2.93
C ARG A 75 1.34 -14.35 -4.07
N LEU A 76 2.11 -13.28 -4.26
CA LEU A 76 2.99 -13.14 -5.42
C LEU A 76 4.47 -13.45 -5.14
N ASP A 77 4.85 -13.58 -3.86
CA ASP A 77 6.20 -13.94 -3.43
C ASP A 77 6.19 -15.03 -2.34
N ASP A 78 7.29 -15.78 -2.25
CA ASP A 78 7.41 -16.90 -1.31
C ASP A 78 7.31 -16.49 0.16
N ASP A 79 7.79 -15.28 0.48
CA ASP A 79 7.80 -14.69 1.81
C ASP A 79 6.43 -14.09 2.21
N GLY A 80 5.48 -13.94 1.28
CA GLY A 80 4.18 -13.33 1.55
C GLY A 80 4.26 -11.84 1.91
N ASN A 81 5.13 -11.11 1.24
CA ASN A 81 5.19 -9.65 1.31
C ASN A 81 4.22 -8.96 0.36
N VAL A 82 3.77 -9.64 -0.70
CA VAL A 82 2.90 -9.06 -1.73
C VAL A 82 1.69 -9.95 -1.98
N TYR A 83 0.49 -9.36 -1.87
CA TYR A 83 -0.75 -10.00 -2.26
C TYR A 83 -1.51 -9.12 -3.24
N MET A 84 -2.07 -9.72 -4.29
CA MET A 84 -2.77 -9.02 -5.36
C MET A 84 -4.18 -9.55 -5.55
N GLN A 85 -5.15 -8.65 -5.61
CA GLN A 85 -6.50 -8.93 -6.08
C GLN A 85 -6.72 -8.18 -7.39
N VAL A 86 -7.05 -8.92 -8.45
CA VAL A 86 -7.14 -8.36 -9.80
C VAL A 86 -8.51 -7.72 -10.02
N LEU A 87 -8.55 -6.40 -10.23
CA LEU A 87 -9.80 -5.69 -10.55
C LEU A 87 -10.04 -5.69 -12.05
N ASP A 88 -8.98 -5.43 -12.81
CA ASP A 88 -8.95 -5.49 -14.26
C ASP A 88 -7.58 -6.06 -14.68
N ALA A 89 -7.58 -7.13 -15.47
CA ALA A 89 -6.35 -7.75 -15.93
C ALA A 89 -5.64 -6.91 -17.01
N GLY A 90 -6.32 -5.92 -17.60
CA GLY A 90 -5.82 -5.13 -18.70
C GLY A 90 -5.77 -5.92 -20.01
N ILE A 91 -5.11 -5.35 -21.01
CA ILE A 91 -5.00 -5.90 -22.37
C ILE A 91 -3.99 -7.05 -22.38
N GLN A 92 -4.47 -8.29 -22.33
CA GLN A 92 -3.62 -9.49 -22.20
C GLN A 92 -2.66 -9.69 -23.39
N ASP A 93 -3.03 -9.23 -24.58
CA ASP A 93 -2.17 -9.28 -25.77
C ASP A 93 -1.08 -8.18 -25.76
N ASP A 94 -1.14 -7.24 -24.82
CA ASP A 94 -0.20 -6.12 -24.67
C ASP A 94 0.44 -6.14 -23.26
N ARG A 95 1.21 -7.18 -22.95
CA ARG A 95 1.91 -7.30 -21.66
C ARG A 95 3.11 -6.37 -21.55
N PHE A 96 3.49 -6.04 -20.33
CA PHE A 96 4.68 -5.25 -20.05
C PHE A 96 5.97 -6.04 -20.31
N GLU A 97 6.97 -5.35 -20.83
CA GLU A 97 8.32 -5.88 -21.02
C GLU A 97 9.30 -5.13 -20.13
N LYS A 98 10.30 -5.83 -19.59
CA LYS A 98 11.37 -5.18 -18.82
C LYS A 98 12.02 -4.09 -19.67
N GLY A 99 12.23 -2.93 -19.07
CA GLY A 99 12.70 -1.71 -19.74
C GLY A 99 11.60 -0.77 -20.21
N ASN A 100 10.33 -1.20 -20.25
CA ASN A 100 9.22 -0.29 -20.53
C ASN A 100 9.14 0.80 -19.45
N ASP A 101 8.89 2.03 -19.89
CA ASP A 101 8.44 3.09 -18.99
C ASP A 101 6.95 2.93 -18.74
N VAL A 102 6.57 2.93 -17.47
CA VAL A 102 5.19 2.65 -17.03
C VAL A 102 4.73 3.77 -16.11
N ASN A 103 3.62 4.39 -16.51
CA ASN A 103 2.91 5.38 -15.73
C ASN A 103 1.99 4.66 -14.74
N ILE A 104 2.25 4.89 -13.46
CA ILE A 104 1.53 4.28 -12.35
C ILE A 104 0.70 5.35 -11.66
N ARG A 105 -0.56 5.02 -11.41
CA ARG A 105 -1.45 5.79 -10.54
C ARG A 105 -1.84 4.94 -9.37
N PHE A 106 -1.69 5.46 -8.15
CA PHE A 106 -2.14 4.75 -6.97
C PHE A 106 -2.71 5.68 -5.91
N LEU A 107 -3.63 5.13 -5.15
CA LEU A 107 -3.92 5.55 -3.78
C LEU A 107 -3.57 4.38 -2.86
N ARG A 108 -3.14 4.67 -1.65
CA ARG A 108 -2.85 3.67 -0.63
C ARG A 108 -3.29 4.12 0.74
N VAL A 109 -3.60 3.16 1.60
CA VAL A 109 -3.97 3.39 2.99
C VAL A 109 -3.07 2.58 3.92
N ASP A 110 -2.81 3.14 5.10
CA ASP A 110 -2.12 2.44 6.19
C ASP A 110 -2.98 1.24 6.64
N LEU A 111 -2.48 0.02 6.42
CA LEU A 111 -3.22 -1.18 6.75
C LEU A 111 -3.30 -1.44 8.26
N LYS A 112 -2.31 -0.99 9.05
CA LYS A 112 -2.37 -1.11 10.51
C LYS A 112 -3.51 -0.26 11.07
N ALA A 113 -3.60 1.00 10.63
CA ALA A 113 -4.69 1.89 11.01
C ALA A 113 -6.04 1.32 10.59
N LEU A 114 -6.17 0.87 9.33
CA LEU A 114 -7.39 0.25 8.82
C LEU A 114 -7.83 -0.95 9.67
N MET A 115 -6.90 -1.85 10.03
CA MET A 115 -7.22 -3.04 10.81
C MET A 115 -7.47 -2.77 12.30
N ASN A 116 -7.11 -1.60 12.79
CA ASN A 116 -7.50 -1.12 14.13
C ASN A 116 -8.91 -0.49 14.13
N GLY A 117 -9.62 -0.50 13.00
CA GLY A 117 -10.95 0.10 12.86
C GLY A 117 -10.91 1.62 12.66
N GLU A 118 -9.74 2.17 12.34
CA GLU A 118 -9.61 3.57 11.94
C GLU A 118 -10.02 3.77 10.47
N ASN A 119 -10.25 5.02 10.07
CA ASN A 119 -10.54 5.39 8.68
C ASN A 119 -9.38 6.22 8.12
N PRO A 120 -8.22 5.61 7.79
CA PRO A 120 -7.05 6.34 7.32
C PRO A 120 -7.31 7.00 5.96
N ASP A 121 -6.88 8.25 5.84
CA ASP A 121 -6.99 8.98 4.57
C ASP A 121 -6.10 8.34 3.49
N PRO A 122 -6.63 8.10 2.27
CA PRO A 122 -5.81 7.62 1.17
C PRO A 122 -4.75 8.63 0.77
N VAL A 123 -3.51 8.15 0.61
CA VAL A 123 -2.37 8.95 0.13
C VAL A 123 -1.88 8.43 -1.23
N GLY A 124 -1.36 9.29 -2.08
CA GLY A 124 -0.85 8.90 -3.40
C GLY A 124 -1.08 9.98 -4.45
N ASN A 125 -1.29 9.56 -5.69
CA ASN A 125 -1.59 10.45 -6.83
C ASN A 125 -3.08 10.85 -6.78
N THR A 126 -3.42 11.80 -5.90
CA THR A 126 -4.83 12.18 -5.62
C THR A 126 -5.51 12.94 -6.76
N ASN A 127 -4.74 13.58 -7.64
CA ASN A 127 -5.27 14.14 -8.88
C ASN A 127 -5.26 13.08 -9.99
N PRO A 128 -6.37 12.84 -10.71
CA PRO A 128 -6.41 11.89 -11.82
C PRO A 128 -5.34 12.10 -12.92
N ALA A 129 -4.89 13.35 -13.10
CA ALA A 129 -3.84 13.69 -14.05
C ALA A 129 -2.44 13.28 -13.57
N ASP A 130 -2.24 13.10 -12.27
CA ASP A 130 -0.95 12.77 -11.68
C ASP A 130 -0.64 11.29 -11.87
N TYR A 131 0.64 11.01 -12.11
CA TYR A 131 1.19 9.67 -12.14
C TYR A 131 2.67 9.75 -11.75
N ILE A 132 3.21 8.62 -11.31
CA ILE A 132 4.66 8.42 -11.28
C ILE A 132 5.05 7.60 -12.51
N THR A 133 6.28 7.72 -12.97
CA THR A 133 6.83 6.87 -14.03
C THR A 133 7.95 6.03 -13.45
N ILE A 134 7.89 4.72 -13.66
CA ILE A 134 8.96 3.79 -13.33
C ILE A 134 9.41 3.04 -14.57
N ARG A 135 10.63 2.51 -14.55
CA ARG A 135 11.11 1.59 -15.57
C ARG A 135 10.93 0.15 -15.10
N PHE A 136 10.05 -0.60 -15.76
CA PHE A 136 9.74 -1.96 -15.32
C PHE A 136 10.97 -2.87 -15.36
N GLY A 137 11.21 -3.61 -14.27
CA GLY A 137 12.34 -4.53 -14.12
C GLY A 137 13.65 -3.84 -13.73
N GLU A 138 13.68 -2.51 -13.59
CA GLU A 138 14.84 -1.77 -13.15
C GLU A 138 15.00 -1.87 -11.62
N THR A 139 16.23 -2.13 -11.17
CA THR A 139 16.55 -2.37 -9.75
C THR A 139 17.68 -1.48 -9.24
N THR A 140 18.18 -0.54 -10.05
CA THR A 140 19.30 0.35 -9.71
C THR A 140 18.93 1.83 -9.79
N LEU A 141 18.12 2.24 -10.77
CA LEU A 141 17.74 3.64 -10.94
C LEU A 141 16.83 4.11 -9.79
N SER A 142 17.27 5.14 -9.05
CA SER A 142 16.52 5.70 -7.92
C SER A 142 15.11 6.16 -8.29
N SER A 143 14.92 6.66 -9.52
CA SER A 143 13.61 7.04 -10.04
C SER A 143 12.60 5.88 -10.02
N THR A 144 13.06 4.63 -10.06
CA THR A 144 12.23 3.42 -9.94
C THR A 144 12.33 2.81 -8.56
N THR A 145 13.55 2.59 -8.06
CA THR A 145 13.77 1.80 -6.84
C THR A 145 13.21 2.46 -5.59
N GLN A 146 13.03 3.80 -5.58
CA GLN A 146 12.46 4.51 -4.44
C GLN A 146 11.06 3.99 -4.05
N TYR A 147 10.30 3.46 -5.01
CA TYR A 147 8.94 2.96 -4.83
C TYR A 147 8.86 1.49 -4.39
N GLY A 148 10.01 0.84 -4.18
CA GLY A 148 10.09 -0.56 -3.80
C GLY A 148 9.87 -1.52 -4.97
N THR A 149 10.22 -2.79 -4.75
CA THR A 149 10.02 -3.84 -5.76
C THR A 149 8.60 -4.37 -5.77
N GLY A 150 7.85 -4.24 -4.66
CA GLY A 150 6.48 -4.74 -4.52
C GLY A 150 5.53 -4.15 -5.56
N ILE A 151 5.68 -2.87 -5.89
CA ILE A 151 4.84 -2.17 -6.87
C ILE A 151 5.00 -2.71 -8.29
N GLN A 152 6.09 -3.43 -8.59
CA GLN A 152 6.34 -3.95 -9.93
C GLN A 152 5.67 -5.31 -10.18
N TYR A 153 5.24 -6.00 -9.11
CA TYR A 153 4.79 -7.40 -9.21
C TYR A 153 3.64 -7.63 -10.20
N PRO A 154 2.57 -6.80 -10.24
CA PRO A 154 1.46 -7.04 -11.16
C PRO A 154 1.88 -7.08 -12.64
N MET A 155 2.88 -6.29 -13.04
CA MET A 155 3.33 -6.18 -14.42
C MET A 155 4.01 -7.46 -14.96
N TYR A 156 4.45 -8.38 -14.08
CA TYR A 156 4.94 -9.68 -14.52
C TYR A 156 3.82 -10.61 -15.03
N PHE A 157 2.57 -10.31 -14.68
CA PHE A 157 1.43 -11.20 -14.90
C PHE A 157 0.27 -10.56 -15.66
N LEU A 158 0.15 -9.24 -15.64
CA LEU A 158 -1.01 -8.55 -16.20
C LEU A 158 -0.65 -7.75 -17.44
N GLY A 159 -1.68 -7.39 -18.21
CA GLY A 159 -1.59 -6.59 -19.42
C GLY A 159 -1.48 -5.10 -19.13
N ASN A 160 -1.14 -4.33 -20.16
CA ASN A 160 -1.24 -2.89 -20.14
C ASN A 160 -2.67 -2.44 -19.75
N GLU A 161 -2.78 -1.30 -19.07
CA GLU A 161 -4.03 -0.75 -18.53
C GLU A 161 -4.66 -1.58 -17.40
N CYS A 162 -3.94 -2.53 -16.82
CA CYS A 162 -4.45 -3.30 -15.67
C CYS A 162 -4.64 -2.44 -14.42
N LYS A 163 -5.55 -2.90 -13.55
CA LYS A 163 -5.87 -2.30 -12.26
C LYS A 163 -6.04 -3.37 -11.19
N VAL A 164 -5.41 -3.16 -10.03
CA VAL A 164 -5.42 -4.14 -8.94
C VAL A 164 -5.57 -3.47 -7.58
N ASN A 165 -6.07 -4.23 -6.61
CA ASN A 165 -5.72 -3.98 -5.21
C ASN A 165 -4.44 -4.74 -4.88
N LEU A 166 -3.47 -4.07 -4.26
CA LEU A 166 -2.16 -4.63 -3.97
C LEU A 166 -1.82 -4.38 -2.50
N LEU A 167 -1.66 -5.43 -1.71
CA LEU A 167 -1.11 -5.34 -0.36
C LEU A 167 0.40 -5.51 -0.45
N ILE A 168 1.15 -4.54 0.06
CA ILE A 168 2.62 -4.61 0.13
C ILE A 168 3.06 -4.42 1.58
N ARG A 169 3.80 -5.40 2.11
CA ARG A 169 4.53 -5.28 3.38
C ARG A 169 5.69 -4.29 3.24
N ALA A 170 6.03 -3.60 4.32
CA ALA A 170 7.01 -2.52 4.33
C ALA A 170 8.35 -2.92 3.70
N LYS A 171 8.80 -4.17 3.88
CA LYS A 171 10.04 -4.72 3.31
C LYS A 171 10.17 -4.48 1.80
N LEU A 172 9.06 -4.56 1.05
CA LEU A 172 9.05 -4.38 -0.42
C LEU A 172 8.31 -3.10 -0.86
N GLY A 173 7.91 -2.26 0.10
CA GLY A 173 7.25 -0.98 -0.13
C GLY A 173 8.23 0.15 -0.41
N PHE A 174 7.78 1.39 -0.20
CA PHE A 174 8.57 2.57 -0.51
C PHE A 174 9.81 2.64 0.39
N THR A 175 10.97 2.86 -0.22
CA THR A 175 12.27 2.80 0.46
C THR A 175 12.40 3.81 1.61
N ALA A 176 11.76 4.97 1.49
CA ALA A 176 11.76 6.01 2.53
C ALA A 176 10.97 5.61 3.80
N GLU A 177 10.16 4.57 3.73
CA GLU A 177 9.18 4.20 4.76
C GLU A 177 9.43 2.80 5.34
N THR A 178 10.44 2.06 4.86
CA THR A 178 10.70 0.68 5.29
C THR A 178 10.98 0.57 6.80
N SER A 179 11.52 1.62 7.41
CA SER A 179 11.84 1.67 8.85
C SER A 179 10.62 1.83 9.75
N THR A 180 9.49 2.32 9.21
CA THR A 180 8.22 2.44 9.98
C THR A 180 7.49 1.10 10.06
N VAL A 181 7.85 0.15 9.19
CA VAL A 181 7.25 -1.19 9.11
C VAL A 181 5.73 -1.11 8.96
N ILE A 182 5.25 -0.18 8.14
CA ILE A 182 3.83 -0.03 7.83
C ILE A 182 3.52 -0.77 6.53
N PRO A 183 2.70 -1.83 6.56
CA PRO A 183 2.11 -2.39 5.35
C PRO A 183 1.05 -1.44 4.79
N TYR A 184 1.00 -1.34 3.46
CA TYR A 184 0.01 -0.50 2.77
C TYR A 184 -0.87 -1.35 1.85
N LEU A 185 -2.16 -1.01 1.80
CA LEU A 185 -3.10 -1.50 0.80
C LEU A 185 -3.26 -0.44 -0.28
N TYR A 186 -2.89 -0.78 -1.51
CA TYR A 186 -2.93 0.09 -2.67
C TYR A 186 -4.15 -0.25 -3.54
N THR A 187 -4.80 0.76 -4.11
CA THR A 187 -5.55 0.62 -5.37
C THR A 187 -4.70 1.27 -6.46
N ILE A 188 -4.25 0.48 -7.42
CA ILE A 188 -3.18 0.87 -8.34
C ILE A 188 -3.49 0.45 -9.79
N SER A 189 -3.14 1.31 -10.75
CA SER A 189 -3.25 1.03 -12.19
C SER A 189 -1.95 1.30 -12.92
N TYR A 190 -1.71 0.56 -14.02
CA TYR A 190 -0.45 0.56 -14.77
C TYR A 190 -0.71 0.80 -16.24
N ASN A 191 -0.10 1.83 -16.82
CA ASN A 191 -0.21 2.13 -18.24
C ASN A 191 1.19 2.31 -18.84
N LYS A 192 1.48 1.67 -19.97
CA LYS A 192 2.71 1.95 -20.74
C LYS A 192 2.78 3.45 -21.05
N SER A 193 3.96 4.03 -20.88
CA SER A 193 4.22 5.38 -21.39
C SER A 193 4.19 5.35 -22.92
N LYS A 194 3.65 6.41 -23.51
CA LYS A 194 3.73 6.65 -24.95
C LYS A 194 5.15 7.05 -25.35
#